data_AF-A0A267DUF6-F1
#
_entry.id   AF-A0A267DUF6-F1
#
_cell.length_a   1.000
_cell.length_b   1.000
_cell.length_c   1.000
_cell.angle_alpha   90.00
_cell.angle_beta   90.00
_cell.angle_gamma   90.00
#
_symmetry.space_group_name_H-M   'P 1'
#
loop_
_entity.id
_entity.type
_entity.pdbx_description
1 polymer ?
#
loop_
_entity_poly.entity_id
_entity_poly.type
_entity_poly.pdbx_seq_one_letter_code
_entity_poly.pdbx_strand_id
1 'polypeptide(L)'
;MQSLNEEQQRKLVVQYKIEHPGLSNNAIAKYFAELGVPRSTIYGILDCYSATGKDSVLRKEGSGRPATKVTATLMEKMSNDARTGLSQREIARKYDISQPYVNEILKKQGLSAYKKEKVSFVSFE
;
A
#
# COMPACT_ATOMS: atom_id res chain seq x y z
N MET A 1 -8.02 32.02 -6.57
CA MET A 1 -8.94 30.86 -6.60
C MET A 1 -8.64 29.98 -5.39
N GLN A 2 -9.67 29.50 -4.68
CA GLN A 2 -9.48 28.45 -3.66
C GLN A 2 -8.72 27.28 -4.30
N SER A 3 -7.69 26.76 -3.61
CA SER A 3 -6.97 25.57 -4.07
C SER A 3 -7.93 24.39 -4.08
N LEU A 4 -8.43 24.01 -5.26
CA LEU A 4 -9.28 22.83 -5.41
C LEU A 4 -8.51 21.59 -4.96
N ASN A 5 -9.14 20.75 -4.13
CA ASN A 5 -8.60 19.46 -3.75
C ASN A 5 -8.44 18.58 -5.02
N GLU A 6 -7.48 17.66 -5.03
CA GLU A 6 -7.16 16.82 -6.19
C GLU A 6 -8.39 16.05 -6.72
N GLU A 7 -9.26 15.57 -5.83
CA GLU A 7 -10.50 14.90 -6.22
C GLU A 7 -11.49 15.85 -6.91
N GLN A 8 -11.58 17.10 -6.45
CA GLN A 8 -12.43 18.12 -7.06
C GLN A 8 -11.90 18.47 -8.46
N GLN A 9 -10.59 18.57 -8.63
CA GLN A 9 -9.97 18.80 -9.93
C GLN A 9 -10.27 17.66 -10.92
N ARG A 10 -10.13 16.40 -10.49
CA ARG A 10 -10.48 15.22 -11.30
C ARG A 10 -11.93 15.24 -11.75
N LYS A 11 -12.86 15.48 -10.80
CA LYS A 11 -14.29 15.59 -11.08
C LYS A 11 -14.58 16.66 -12.11
N LEU A 12 -14.00 17.85 -11.96
CA LEU A 12 -14.23 18.97 -12.87
C LEU A 12 -13.71 18.70 -14.28
N VAL A 13 -12.50 18.14 -14.42
CA VAL A 13 -11.92 17.81 -15.73
C VAL A 13 -12.75 16.75 -16.46
N VAL A 14 -13.15 15.68 -15.75
CA VAL A 14 -13.98 14.60 -16.31
C VAL A 14 -15.36 15.13 -16.68
N GLN A 15 -15.99 15.91 -15.80
CA GLN A 15 -17.29 16.54 -16.06
C GLN A 15 -17.23 17.43 -17.31
N TYR A 16 -16.20 18.28 -17.43
CA TYR A 16 -16.02 19.15 -18.58
C TYR A 16 -15.85 18.38 -19.89
N LYS A 17 -15.14 17.24 -19.86
CA LYS A 17 -14.99 16.35 -21.02
C LYS A 17 -16.33 15.71 -21.45
N ILE A 18 -17.19 15.37 -20.50
CA ILE A 18 -18.52 14.79 -20.76
C ILE A 18 -19.47 15.85 -21.35
N GLU A 19 -19.45 17.07 -20.81
CA GLU A 19 -20.31 18.18 -21.25
C GLU A 19 -19.97 18.69 -22.65
N HIS A 20 -18.71 18.51 -23.10
CA HIS A 20 -18.23 18.98 -24.38
C HIS A 20 -17.70 17.84 -25.25
N PRO A 21 -18.60 16.95 -25.75
CA PRO A 21 -18.21 15.87 -26.64
C PRO A 21 -17.67 16.45 -27.95
N GLY A 22 -16.42 16.15 -28.28
CA GLY A 22 -15.75 16.64 -29.50
C GLY A 22 -14.60 17.64 -29.25
N LEU A 23 -14.47 18.19 -28.04
CA LEU A 23 -13.28 18.97 -27.70
C LEU A 23 -12.03 18.08 -27.66
N SER A 24 -10.96 18.56 -28.31
CA SER A 24 -9.66 17.92 -28.26
C SER A 24 -9.09 17.99 -26.84
N ASN A 25 -8.32 16.97 -26.45
CA ASN A 25 -7.67 16.94 -25.13
C ASN A 25 -6.75 18.15 -24.91
N ASN A 26 -6.17 18.69 -25.99
CA ASN A 26 -5.35 19.90 -25.94
C ASN A 26 -6.18 21.14 -25.59
N ALA A 27 -7.37 21.30 -26.16
CA ALA A 27 -8.26 22.42 -25.85
C ALA A 27 -8.69 22.40 -24.36
N ILE A 28 -9.03 21.22 -23.85
CA ILE A 28 -9.37 21.01 -22.44
C ILE A 28 -8.16 21.33 -21.55
N ALA A 29 -6.97 20.81 -21.90
CA ALA A 29 -5.74 21.09 -21.17
C ALA A 29 -5.35 22.57 -21.18
N LYS A 30 -5.68 23.31 -22.24
CA LYS A 30 -5.46 24.76 -22.31
C LYS A 30 -6.39 25.51 -21.36
N TYR A 31 -7.68 25.21 -21.40
CA TYR A 31 -8.68 25.83 -20.52
C TYR A 31 -8.32 25.66 -19.03
N PHE A 32 -8.03 24.43 -18.59
CA PHE A 32 -7.68 24.19 -17.19
C PHE A 32 -6.28 24.72 -16.81
N ALA A 33 -5.36 24.89 -17.77
CA ALA A 33 -4.08 25.55 -17.53
C ALA A 33 -4.23 27.06 -17.30
N GLU A 34 -5.16 27.72 -17.98
CA GLU A 34 -5.53 29.12 -17.73
C GLU A 34 -6.16 29.28 -16.34
N LEU A 35 -6.83 28.24 -15.82
CA LEU A 35 -7.34 28.15 -14.45
C LEU A 35 -6.27 27.79 -13.40
N GLY A 36 -5.02 27.61 -13.82
CA GLY A 36 -3.88 27.34 -12.93
C GLY A 36 -3.60 25.87 -12.63
N VAL A 37 -4.25 24.93 -13.32
CA VAL A 37 -3.96 23.49 -13.19
C VAL A 37 -2.85 23.08 -14.17
N PRO A 38 -1.77 22.41 -13.72
CA PRO A 38 -0.70 21.98 -14.62
C PRO A 38 -1.20 21.08 -15.75
N ARG A 39 -0.72 21.33 -16.97
CA ARG A 39 -1.08 20.53 -18.17
C ARG A 39 -0.80 19.05 -17.99
N SER A 40 0.31 18.70 -17.35
CA SER A 40 0.68 17.31 -17.03
C SER A 40 -0.39 16.60 -16.19
N THR A 41 -0.93 17.27 -15.17
CA THR A 41 -2.01 16.76 -14.34
C THR A 41 -3.26 16.52 -15.16
N ILE A 42 -3.63 17.46 -16.04
CA ILE A 42 -4.83 17.34 -16.87
C ILE A 42 -4.72 16.17 -17.84
N TYR A 43 -3.57 16.02 -18.52
CA TYR A 43 -3.33 14.87 -19.39
C TYR A 43 -3.37 13.55 -18.63
N GLY A 44 -2.75 13.47 -17.45
CA GLY A 44 -2.84 12.28 -16.60
C GLY A 44 -4.28 11.91 -16.25
N ILE A 45 -5.14 12.90 -15.99
CA ILE A 45 -6.58 12.67 -15.73
C ILE A 45 -7.31 12.18 -16.99
N LEU A 46 -7.06 12.81 -18.14
CA LEU A 46 -7.69 12.44 -19.41
C LEU A 46 -7.26 11.05 -19.90
N ASP A 47 -6.00 10.68 -19.68
CA ASP A 47 -5.49 9.34 -19.99
C ASP A 47 -6.17 8.30 -19.10
N CYS A 48 -6.30 8.56 -17.79
CA CYS A 48 -7.08 7.70 -16.89
C CYS A 48 -8.56 7.60 -17.31
N TYR A 49 -9.18 8.71 -17.73
CA TYR A 49 -10.55 8.71 -18.26
C TYR A 49 -10.69 7.86 -19.52
N SER A 50 -9.71 7.89 -20.43
CA SER A 50 -9.73 7.04 -21.63
C SER A 50 -9.65 5.54 -21.30
N ALA A 51 -8.96 5.18 -20.20
CA ALA A 51 -8.74 3.80 -19.80
C ALA A 51 -9.87 3.21 -18.95
N THR A 52 -10.48 4.00 -18.06
CA THR A 52 -11.44 3.52 -17.04
C THR A 52 -12.83 4.17 -17.17
N GLY A 53 -13.00 5.13 -18.09
CA GLY A 53 -14.26 5.84 -18.26
C GLY A 53 -14.63 6.71 -17.05
N LYS A 54 -15.89 6.67 -16.62
CA LYS A 54 -16.42 7.51 -15.52
C LYS A 54 -15.75 7.21 -14.16
N ASP A 55 -15.19 6.03 -13.99
CA ASP A 55 -14.52 5.61 -12.74
C ASP A 55 -13.13 6.25 -12.57
N SER A 56 -12.61 6.95 -13.60
CA SER A 56 -11.34 7.69 -13.55
C SER A 56 -11.29 8.82 -12.51
N VAL A 57 -12.44 9.23 -11.99
CA VAL A 57 -12.54 10.17 -10.87
C VAL A 57 -11.91 9.57 -9.61
N LEU A 58 -12.04 8.25 -9.42
CA LEU A 58 -11.53 7.56 -8.25
C LEU A 58 -10.03 7.35 -8.35
N ARG A 59 -9.38 7.32 -7.18
CA ARG A 59 -8.00 6.83 -7.08
C ARG A 59 -7.99 5.33 -7.37
N LYS A 60 -6.93 4.85 -8.03
CA LYS A 60 -6.73 3.42 -8.27
C LYS A 60 -6.72 2.70 -6.92
N GLU A 61 -7.44 1.58 -6.80
CA GLU A 61 -7.41 0.80 -5.58
C GLU A 61 -5.97 0.40 -5.23
N GLY A 62 -5.61 0.50 -3.94
CA GLY A 62 -4.24 0.30 -3.47
C GLY A 62 -3.27 1.44 -3.81
N SER A 63 -3.72 2.55 -4.42
CA SER A 63 -2.87 3.73 -4.61
C SER A 63 -2.71 4.46 -3.27
N GLY A 64 -1.60 4.18 -2.60
CA GLY A 64 -1.24 4.77 -1.32
C GLY A 64 -0.05 4.03 -0.72
N ARG A 65 0.67 4.68 0.18
CA ARG A 65 1.72 4.00 0.94
C ARG A 65 1.04 3.09 1.98
N PRO A 66 1.27 1.77 1.97
CA PRO A 66 0.71 0.92 3.01
C PRO A 66 1.28 1.32 4.37
N ALA A 67 0.42 1.47 5.36
CA ALA A 67 0.84 1.70 6.73
C ALA A 67 1.57 0.45 7.24
N THR A 68 2.90 0.50 7.29
CA THR A 68 3.72 -0.65 7.67
C THR A 68 4.33 -0.38 9.04
N LYS A 69 3.95 -1.15 10.07
CA LYS A 69 4.52 -1.02 11.43
C LYS A 69 5.95 -1.57 11.52
N VAL A 70 6.29 -2.55 10.68
CA VAL A 70 7.56 -3.31 10.74
C VAL A 70 8.09 -3.50 9.32
N THR A 71 9.35 -3.13 9.09
CA THR A 71 10.03 -3.35 7.80
C THR A 71 10.32 -4.83 7.55
N ALA A 72 10.42 -5.24 6.28
CA ALA A 72 10.75 -6.62 5.91
C ALA A 72 12.04 -7.15 6.57
N THR A 73 13.08 -6.30 6.66
CA THR A 73 14.36 -6.64 7.32
C THR A 73 14.19 -6.94 8.81
N LEU A 74 13.30 -6.23 9.48
CA LEU A 74 13.01 -6.42 10.90
C LEU A 74 12.22 -7.73 11.12
N MET A 75 11.32 -8.09 10.19
CA MET A 75 10.65 -9.40 10.19
C MET A 75 11.66 -10.55 10.04
N GLU A 76 12.64 -10.40 9.15
CA GLU A 76 13.67 -11.41 8.94
C GLU A 76 14.54 -11.61 10.18
N LYS A 77 14.95 -10.52 10.84
CA LYS A 77 15.68 -10.58 12.13
C LYS A 77 14.88 -11.30 13.22
N MET A 78 13.58 -11.01 13.35
CA MET A 78 12.69 -11.71 14.28
C MET A 78 12.58 -13.21 13.98
N SER A 79 12.48 -13.59 12.71
CA SER A 79 12.46 -15.00 12.28
C SER A 79 13.78 -15.71 12.60
N ASN A 80 14.91 -15.04 12.40
CA ASN A 80 16.21 -15.60 12.74
C ASN A 80 16.37 -15.79 14.25
N ASP A 81 15.95 -14.82 15.05
CA ASP A 81 15.95 -14.96 16.52
C ASP A 81 15.08 -16.14 16.97
N ALA A 82 13.90 -16.33 16.36
CA ALA A 82 13.05 -17.49 16.65
C ALA A 82 13.73 -18.82 16.27
N ARG A 83 14.44 -18.88 15.13
CA ARG A 83 15.21 -20.07 14.72
C ARG A 83 16.40 -20.35 15.64
N THR A 84 17.00 -19.32 16.23
CA THR A 84 18.06 -19.49 17.25
C THR A 84 17.52 -19.92 18.61
N GLY A 85 16.20 -20.03 18.77
CA GLY A 85 15.56 -20.56 19.98
C GLY A 85 15.00 -19.50 20.93
N LEU A 86 15.01 -18.21 20.58
CA LEU A 86 14.36 -17.18 21.40
C LEU A 86 12.84 -17.40 21.41
N SER A 87 12.24 -17.26 22.58
CA SER A 87 10.79 -17.30 22.73
C SER A 87 10.14 -16.05 22.15
N GLN A 88 8.88 -16.16 21.74
CA GLN A 88 8.12 -15.02 21.22
C GLN A 88 8.05 -13.84 22.22
N ARG A 89 8.09 -14.11 23.54
CA ARG A 89 8.10 -13.08 24.59
C ARG A 89 9.45 -12.34 24.66
N GLU A 90 10.55 -13.05 24.45
CA GLU A 90 11.89 -12.44 24.41
C GLU A 90 12.06 -11.60 23.14
N ILE A 91 11.60 -12.11 21.99
CA ILE A 91 11.58 -11.37 20.73
C ILE A 91 10.72 -10.10 20.87
N ALA A 92 9.53 -10.21 21.46
CA ALA A 92 8.66 -9.07 21.75
C ALA A 92 9.37 -7.97 22.55
N ARG A 93 10.07 -8.34 23.64
CA ARG A 93 10.87 -7.39 24.44
C ARG A 93 12.05 -6.82 23.67
N LYS A 94 12.73 -7.64 22.86
CA LYS A 94 13.91 -7.23 22.07
C LYS A 94 13.58 -6.16 21.03
N TYR A 95 12.40 -6.25 20.43
CA TYR A 95 11.99 -5.34 19.34
C TYR A 95 10.92 -4.31 19.75
N ASP A 96 10.57 -4.25 21.04
CA ASP A 96 9.49 -3.39 21.57
C ASP A 96 8.16 -3.53 20.81
N ILE A 97 7.76 -4.79 20.62
CA ILE A 97 6.56 -5.18 19.87
C ILE A 97 5.71 -6.10 20.72
N SER A 98 4.38 -6.02 20.60
CA SER A 98 3.48 -6.93 21.31
C SER A 98 3.69 -8.39 20.89
N GLN A 99 3.68 -9.31 21.85
CA GLN A 99 3.86 -10.74 21.58
C GLN A 99 2.84 -11.33 20.59
N PRO A 100 1.55 -10.92 20.59
CA PRO A 100 0.61 -11.36 19.55
C PRO A 100 1.04 -10.96 18.14
N TYR A 101 1.62 -9.76 17.98
CA TYR A 101 2.08 -9.30 16.68
C TYR A 101 3.33 -10.05 16.21
N VAL A 102 4.23 -10.41 17.14
CA VAL A 102 5.35 -11.33 16.85
C VAL A 102 4.85 -12.67 16.33
N ASN A 103 3.80 -13.24 16.95
CA ASN A 103 3.21 -14.50 16.50
C ASN A 103 2.66 -14.40 15.06
N GLU A 104 1.98 -13.31 14.71
CA GLU A 104 1.51 -13.07 13.34
C GLU A 104 2.67 -12.99 12.33
N ILE A 105 3.75 -12.30 12.68
CA ILE A 105 4.95 -12.17 11.85
C ILE A 105 5.59 -13.54 11.62
N LEU A 106 5.78 -14.34 12.68
CA LEU A 106 6.38 -15.66 12.59
C LEU A 106 5.51 -16.65 11.79
N LYS A 107 4.19 -16.60 11.95
CA LYS A 107 3.26 -17.39 11.13
C LYS A 107 3.36 -17.06 9.64
N LYS A 108 3.45 -15.78 9.28
CA LYS A 108 3.67 -15.34 7.89
C LYS A 108 5.00 -15.86 7.31
N GLN A 109 5.96 -16.15 8.16
CA GLN A 109 7.28 -16.68 7.83
C GLN A 109 7.35 -18.21 7.93
N GLY A 110 6.22 -18.89 8.13
CA GLY A 110 6.13 -20.36 8.22
C GLY A 110 6.61 -20.95 9.55
N LEU A 111 6.93 -20.14 10.55
CA LEU A 111 7.39 -20.59 11.87
C LEU A 111 6.19 -20.76 12.81
N SER A 112 5.71 -22.00 12.96
CA SER A 112 4.65 -22.33 13.90
C SER A 112 5.25 -22.79 15.24
N ALA A 113 4.81 -22.19 16.35
CA ALA A 113 5.35 -22.42 17.69
C ALA A 113 5.05 -23.82 18.30
N TYR A 114 4.43 -24.73 17.54
CA TYR A 114 3.62 -25.79 18.14
C TYR A 114 4.27 -27.14 18.37
N LYS A 115 5.50 -27.42 17.93
CA LYS A 115 6.12 -28.74 18.20
C LYS A 115 7.61 -28.63 18.50
N LYS A 116 7.98 -28.94 19.74
CA LYS A 116 9.32 -29.47 20.03
C LYS A 116 9.41 -30.85 19.36
N GLU A 117 10.47 -31.10 18.60
CA GLU A 117 10.76 -32.46 18.14
C GLU A 117 10.93 -33.36 19.37
N LYS A 118 10.22 -34.50 19.39
CA LYS A 118 10.40 -35.50 20.45
C LYS A 118 11.73 -36.19 20.17
N VAL A 119 12.73 -35.93 21.00
CA VAL A 119 13.95 -36.75 21.01
C VAL A 119 13.56 -38.11 21.56
N SER A 120 13.67 -39.16 20.74
CA SER A 120 13.50 -40.54 21.21
C SER A 120 14.54 -40.84 22.28
N PHE A 121 14.11 -41.32 23.44
CA PHE A 121 15.00 -41.78 24.50
C PHE A 121 15.80 -42.97 23.97
N VAL A 122 17.11 -42.82 23.79
CA VAL A 122 18.01 -43.92 23.46
C VAL A 122 18.51 -44.49 24.77
N SER A 123 18.01 -45.67 25.15
CA SER A 123 18.57 -46.46 26.24
C SER A 123 19.93 -47.00 25.78
N PHE A 124 20.99 -46.72 26.52
CA PHE A 124 22.27 -47.41 26.35
C PHE A 124 22.24 -48.67 27.21
N GLU A 125 22.31 -49.85 26.56
CA GLU A 125 22.59 -51.14 27.21
C GLU A 125 24.09 -51.31 27.50
#